data_AF-A0A2N6CRU4-F1
#
_entry.id   AF-A0A2N6CRU4-F1
#
_cell.length_a   1.000
_cell.length_b   1.000
_cell.length_c   1.000
_cell.angle_alpha   90.00
_cell.angle_beta   90.00
_cell.angle_gamma   90.00
#
_symmetry.space_group_name_H-M   'P 1'
#
loop_
_entity.id
_entity.type
_entity.pdbx_description
1 polymer ?
#
loop_
_entity_poly.entity_id
_entity_poly.type
_entity_poly.pdbx_seq_one_letter_code
_entity_poly.pdbx_strand_id
1 'polypeptide(L)'
;MRTVMPSKLKTLHTLLVFLPCVILTANGQAATTVGPLTTGGAACVVAKKLGDSLAIEWATGEPSVAHAIEKAKQALRIKGYEYVFPQSNSNNPHGWMIIIKTQYRTYTGRERTSYGCGFSNQSPAGAESNALLNLRTYSWGWKESIGYEVIEKHQY
;
A
#
# COMPACT_ATOMS: atom_id res chain seq x y z
N MET A 1 -5.81 32.59 -54.65
CA MET A 1 -4.88 32.92 -55.76
C MET A 1 -3.97 31.72 -56.00
N ARG A 2 -3.94 31.22 -57.23
CA ARG A 2 -3.09 30.11 -57.70
C ARG A 2 -1.72 30.64 -58.12
N THR A 3 -0.66 29.88 -57.84
CA THR A 3 0.66 29.93 -58.54
C THR A 3 1.44 28.68 -58.09
N VAL A 4 1.42 27.55 -58.82
CA VAL A 4 2.20 27.15 -60.02
C VAL A 4 3.73 27.16 -59.82
N MET A 5 4.32 25.96 -59.96
CA MET A 5 5.75 25.58 -59.95
C MET A 5 6.57 26.21 -61.11
N PRO A 6 7.93 26.10 -61.13
CA PRO A 6 8.62 24.96 -61.80
C PRO A 6 9.92 24.49 -61.08
N SER A 7 10.22 23.19 -60.98
CA SER A 7 10.93 22.30 -61.94
C SER A 7 12.46 22.50 -62.05
N LYS A 8 13.20 21.38 -61.83
CA LYS A 8 14.54 20.94 -62.36
C LYS A 8 15.04 19.82 -61.41
N LEU A 9 14.97 18.53 -61.75
CA LEU A 9 15.66 17.71 -62.75
C LEU A 9 17.19 17.56 -62.53
N LYS A 10 17.63 16.29 -62.58
CA LYS A 10 19.00 15.73 -62.61
C LYS A 10 19.56 15.45 -61.20
N THR A 11 20.16 14.30 -60.86
CA THR A 11 20.94 13.35 -61.66
C THR A 11 20.97 12.00 -60.95
N LEU A 12 20.89 10.93 -61.74
CA LEU A 12 21.13 9.54 -61.39
C LEU A 12 22.60 9.34 -60.98
N HIS A 13 22.89 8.81 -59.79
CA HIS A 13 24.15 8.16 -59.46
C HIS A 13 23.87 6.88 -58.66
N THR A 14 24.01 5.77 -59.36
CA THR A 14 24.11 4.42 -58.83
C THR A 14 25.31 4.34 -57.91
N LEU A 15 25.09 4.09 -56.62
CA LEU A 15 26.14 3.63 -55.70
C LEU A 15 25.68 2.32 -55.07
N LEU A 16 26.25 1.24 -55.59
CA LEU A 16 26.20 -0.10 -55.06
C LEU A 16 27.11 -0.10 -53.83
N VAL A 17 26.55 -0.14 -52.62
CA VAL A 17 27.34 -0.27 -51.38
C VAL A 17 26.86 -1.49 -50.62
N PHE A 18 27.83 -2.35 -50.37
CA PHE A 18 27.79 -3.60 -49.65
C PHE A 18 26.93 -3.54 -48.39
N LEU A 19 26.02 -4.52 -48.28
CA LEU A 19 25.26 -4.83 -47.09
C LEU A 19 26.15 -5.69 -46.16
N PRO A 20 26.67 -5.19 -45.03
CA PRO A 20 27.20 -6.08 -44.01
C PRO A 20 26.02 -6.80 -43.35
N CYS A 21 25.96 -8.12 -43.53
CA CYS A 21 25.09 -9.00 -42.76
C CYS A 21 25.55 -8.97 -41.30
N VAL A 22 25.00 -8.03 -40.51
CA VAL A 22 25.15 -8.04 -39.06
C VAL A 22 24.29 -9.18 -38.54
N ILE A 23 24.93 -10.28 -38.17
CA ILE A 23 24.30 -11.37 -37.43
C ILE A 23 23.96 -10.80 -36.05
N LEU A 24 22.72 -10.35 -35.87
CA LEU A 24 22.17 -10.09 -34.55
C LEU A 24 21.99 -11.44 -33.86
N THR A 25 22.90 -11.80 -32.97
CA THR A 25 22.65 -12.85 -31.99
C THR A 25 21.57 -12.33 -31.05
N ALA A 26 20.32 -12.70 -31.34
CA ALA A 26 19.24 -12.54 -30.38
C ALA A 26 19.57 -13.43 -29.18
N ASN A 27 20.17 -12.84 -28.14
CA ASN A 27 20.10 -13.39 -26.80
C ASN A 27 18.63 -13.39 -26.45
N GLY A 28 17.95 -14.51 -26.72
CA GLY A 28 16.64 -14.83 -26.20
C GLY A 28 16.76 -14.89 -24.70
N GLN A 29 16.67 -13.74 -24.04
CA GLN A 29 16.31 -13.69 -22.64
C GLN A 29 14.93 -14.32 -22.58
N ALA A 30 14.90 -15.58 -22.13
CA ALA A 30 13.66 -16.23 -21.78
C ALA A 30 12.94 -15.28 -20.84
N ALA A 31 11.86 -14.68 -21.34
CA ALA A 31 10.94 -13.92 -20.53
C ALA A 31 10.43 -14.91 -19.49
N THR A 32 10.98 -14.82 -18.28
CA THR A 32 10.39 -15.45 -17.12
C THR A 32 9.02 -14.81 -17.01
N THR A 33 8.00 -15.57 -17.43
CA THR A 33 6.62 -15.26 -17.10
C THR A 33 6.53 -15.31 -15.59
N VAL A 34 6.76 -14.16 -14.94
CA VAL A 34 6.40 -13.97 -13.55
C VAL A 34 4.91 -14.30 -13.53
N GLY A 35 4.57 -15.45 -12.92
CA GLY A 35 3.17 -15.82 -12.72
C GLY A 35 2.42 -14.63 -12.12
N PRO A 36 1.09 -14.51 -12.33
CA PRO A 36 0.34 -13.36 -11.85
C PRO A 36 0.74 -13.10 -10.40
N LEU A 37 1.35 -11.95 -10.15
CA LEU A 37 1.67 -11.51 -8.79
C LEU A 37 0.34 -11.54 -8.06
N THR A 38 0.14 -12.56 -7.22
CA THR A 38 -0.98 -12.63 -6.29
C THR A 38 -0.78 -11.47 -5.35
N THR A 39 -1.35 -10.34 -5.75
CA THR A 39 -1.20 -9.03 -5.13
C THR A 39 -2.15 -9.00 -3.94
N GLY A 40 -1.66 -8.54 -2.80
CA GLY A 40 -2.26 -8.80 -1.49
C GLY A 40 -1.70 -7.94 -0.37
N GLY A 41 -1.09 -6.81 -0.71
CA GLY A 41 -0.59 -5.87 0.27
C GLY A 41 -1.74 -5.25 1.05
N ALA A 42 -1.72 -5.42 2.37
CA ALA A 42 -2.63 -4.74 3.27
C ALA A 42 -1.87 -4.14 4.46
N ALA A 43 -2.30 -2.97 4.92
CA ALA A 43 -1.68 -2.30 6.06
C ALA A 43 -2.65 -1.34 6.76
N CYS A 44 -2.42 -1.18 8.06
CA CYS A 44 -2.97 -0.11 8.87
C CYS A 44 -1.84 0.80 9.35
N VAL A 45 -2.05 2.10 9.34
CA VAL A 45 -1.12 3.13 9.76
C VAL A 45 -1.84 4.06 10.72
N VAL A 46 -1.19 4.44 11.82
CA VAL A 46 -1.77 5.29 12.86
C VAL A 46 -1.00 6.60 12.96
N ALA A 47 -1.73 7.70 13.14
CA ALA A 47 -1.16 8.99 13.54
C ALA A 47 -1.06 9.06 15.06
N LYS A 48 0.09 9.46 15.60
CA LYS A 48 0.32 9.55 17.05
C LYS A 48 0.79 10.93 17.51
N LYS A 49 0.44 11.31 18.73
CA LYS A 49 1.00 12.50 19.40
C LYS A 49 1.09 12.27 20.91
N LEU A 50 2.29 12.44 21.47
CA LEU A 50 2.54 12.33 22.91
C LEU A 50 2.01 11.03 23.57
N GLY A 51 2.01 9.92 22.83
CA GLY A 51 1.48 8.62 23.29
C GLY A 51 -0.03 8.43 23.10
N ASP A 52 -0.72 9.38 22.48
CA ASP A 52 -2.11 9.26 22.05
C ASP A 52 -2.19 8.86 20.58
N SER A 53 -3.22 8.11 20.18
CA SER A 53 -3.47 7.79 18.77
C SER A 53 -4.59 8.66 18.24
N LEU A 54 -4.27 9.56 17.31
CA LEU A 54 -5.17 10.60 16.83
C LEU A 54 -6.11 10.12 15.72
N ALA A 55 -5.59 9.29 14.82
CA ALA A 55 -6.33 8.74 13.68
C ALA A 55 -5.65 7.47 13.19
N ILE A 56 -6.39 6.67 12.41
CA ILE A 56 -5.89 5.47 11.76
C ILE A 56 -6.43 5.42 10.33
N GLU A 57 -5.57 5.01 9.39
CA GLU A 57 -5.91 4.75 8.00
C GLU A 57 -5.44 3.38 7.59
N TRP A 58 -6.02 2.85 6.52
CA TRP A 58 -5.70 1.53 6.03
C TRP A 58 -5.73 1.49 4.49
N ALA A 59 -5.07 0.46 3.95
CA ALA A 59 -5.12 0.12 2.53
C ALA A 59 -5.07 -1.41 2.39
N THR A 60 -5.80 -1.96 1.42
CA THR A 60 -5.86 -3.39 1.09
C THR A 60 -5.80 -3.57 -0.43
N GLY A 61 -5.52 -4.80 -0.88
CA GLY A 61 -5.47 -5.12 -2.32
C GLY A 61 -4.30 -4.47 -3.07
N GLU A 62 -3.29 -3.98 -2.36
CA GLU A 62 -2.18 -3.26 -2.97
C GLU A 62 -1.13 -4.21 -3.54
N PRO A 63 -0.27 -3.73 -4.46
CA PRO A 63 0.75 -4.58 -5.08
C PRO A 63 1.75 -5.19 -4.09
N SER A 64 1.98 -4.54 -2.94
CA SER A 64 2.81 -5.04 -1.86
C SER A 64 2.46 -4.39 -0.54
N VAL A 65 2.91 -4.98 0.57
CA VAL A 65 2.79 -4.38 1.92
C VAL A 65 3.39 -2.97 1.96
N ALA A 66 4.52 -2.75 1.30
CA ALA A 66 5.15 -1.43 1.25
C ALA A 66 4.25 -0.38 0.57
N HIS A 67 3.59 -0.75 -0.55
CA HIS A 67 2.61 0.14 -1.20
C HIS A 67 1.41 0.42 -0.29
N ALA A 68 0.86 -0.59 0.39
CA ALA A 68 -0.22 -0.41 1.35
C ALA A 68 0.15 0.54 2.49
N ILE A 69 1.35 0.38 3.05
CA ILE A 69 1.86 1.27 4.11
C ILE A 69 1.97 2.71 3.59
N GLU A 70 2.59 2.92 2.43
CA GLU A 70 2.78 4.28 1.92
C GLU A 70 1.46 4.95 1.53
N LYS A 71 0.51 4.20 0.95
CA LYS A 71 -0.83 4.71 0.65
C LYS A 71 -1.57 5.15 1.92
N ALA A 72 -1.58 4.33 2.98
CA ALA A 72 -2.22 4.67 4.25
C ALA A 72 -1.51 5.84 4.97
N LYS A 73 -0.17 5.91 4.94
CA LYS A 73 0.58 7.08 5.43
C LYS A 73 0.21 8.35 4.66
N GLN A 74 0.12 8.27 3.35
CA GLN A 74 -0.24 9.41 2.51
C GLN A 74 -1.65 9.92 2.82
N ALA A 75 -2.61 9.02 3.04
CA ALA A 75 -3.96 9.38 3.46
C ALA A 75 -3.96 10.16 4.79
N LEU A 76 -3.20 9.72 5.79
CA LEU A 76 -3.05 10.47 7.05
C LEU A 76 -2.35 11.83 6.87
N ARG A 77 -1.31 11.89 6.04
CA ARG A 77 -0.58 13.15 5.76
C ARG A 77 -1.46 14.18 5.06
N ILE A 78 -2.30 13.74 4.12
CA ILE A 78 -3.30 14.60 3.46
C ILE A 78 -4.29 15.18 4.49
N LYS A 79 -4.63 14.42 5.53
CA LYS A 79 -5.44 14.89 6.66
C LYS A 79 -4.69 15.80 7.65
N GLY A 80 -3.42 16.11 7.39
CA GLY A 80 -2.61 17.01 8.21
C GLY A 80 -1.87 16.34 9.37
N TYR A 81 -1.78 15.01 9.42
CA TYR A 81 -1.01 14.31 10.45
C TYR A 81 0.47 14.19 10.08
N GLU A 82 1.36 14.67 10.94
CA GLU A 82 2.81 14.65 10.73
C GLU A 82 3.44 13.30 11.13
N TYR A 83 3.14 12.83 12.35
CA TYR A 83 3.74 11.62 12.92
C TYR A 83 2.88 10.38 12.66
N VAL A 84 3.20 9.68 11.57
CA VAL A 84 2.45 8.52 11.08
C VAL A 84 3.31 7.26 11.11
N PHE A 85 2.77 6.16 11.65
CA PHE A 85 3.52 4.91 11.88
C PHE A 85 2.73 3.69 11.41
N PRO A 86 3.37 2.73 10.71
CA PRO A 86 2.75 1.44 10.46
C PRO A 86 2.37 0.77 11.78
N GLN A 87 1.13 0.29 11.84
CA GLN A 87 0.54 -0.30 13.05
C GLN A 87 0.39 -1.81 12.91
N SER A 88 -0.01 -2.28 11.72
CA SER A 88 -0.19 -3.70 11.39
C SER A 88 -0.16 -3.89 9.86
N ASN A 89 0.17 -5.08 9.36
CA ASN A 89 0.14 -5.38 7.92
C ASN A 89 -0.11 -6.86 7.63
N SER A 90 -0.42 -7.16 6.37
CA SER A 90 -0.60 -8.51 5.84
C SER A 90 -0.20 -8.59 4.37
N ASN A 91 0.33 -9.73 3.94
CA ASN A 91 0.63 -10.07 2.56
C ASN A 91 -0.41 -11.03 1.94
N ASN A 92 -1.52 -11.29 2.64
CA ASN A 92 -2.56 -12.19 2.14
C ASN A 92 -3.32 -11.55 0.97
N PRO A 93 -3.56 -12.26 -0.14
CA PRO A 93 -4.27 -11.72 -1.31
C PRO A 93 -5.74 -11.40 -1.03
N HIS A 94 -6.34 -12.07 -0.05
CA HIS A 94 -7.69 -11.83 0.43
C HIS A 94 -7.77 -12.09 1.94
N GLY A 95 -8.78 -11.53 2.58
CA GLY A 95 -9.05 -11.76 3.99
C GLY A 95 -9.97 -10.71 4.60
N TRP A 96 -9.89 -10.61 5.91
CA TRP A 96 -10.61 -9.67 6.74
C TRP A 96 -9.63 -8.72 7.40
N MET A 97 -10.01 -7.46 7.47
CA MET A 97 -9.38 -6.43 8.28
C MET A 97 -10.40 -5.93 9.31
N ILE A 98 -9.96 -5.82 10.55
CA ILE A 98 -10.73 -5.23 11.65
C ILE A 98 -9.88 -4.12 12.27
N ILE A 99 -10.50 -2.96 12.50
CA ILE A 99 -9.94 -1.91 13.33
C ILE A 99 -10.81 -1.74 14.56
N ILE A 100 -10.16 -1.77 15.72
CA ILE A 100 -10.78 -1.50 17.01
C ILE A 100 -10.26 -0.18 17.58
N LYS A 101 -11.12 0.51 18.32
CA LYS A 101 -10.82 1.74 19.05
C LYS A 101 -11.14 1.56 20.52
N THR A 102 -10.30 2.13 21.38
CA THR A 102 -10.60 2.23 22.81
C THR A 102 -10.22 3.62 23.31
N GLN A 103 -10.92 4.06 24.36
CA GLN A 103 -10.59 5.25 25.12
C GLN A 103 -10.41 4.85 26.57
N TYR A 104 -9.32 5.30 27.20
CA TYR A 104 -9.00 4.94 28.57
C TYR A 104 -8.16 5.98 29.27
N ARG A 105 -8.28 6.00 30.60
CA ARG A 105 -7.45 6.82 31.47
C ARG A 105 -6.21 6.05 31.91
N THR A 106 -5.03 6.63 31.74
CA THR A 106 -3.77 6.06 32.25
C THR A 106 -3.71 6.13 33.77
N TYR A 107 -2.76 5.39 34.37
CA TYR A 107 -2.48 5.48 35.81
C TYR A 107 -2.12 6.91 36.27
N THR A 108 -1.60 7.75 35.36
CA THR A 108 -1.30 9.17 35.61
C THR A 108 -2.50 10.10 35.41
N GLY A 109 -3.69 9.55 35.17
CA GLY A 109 -4.92 10.33 35.00
C GLY A 109 -5.12 10.94 33.61
N ARG A 110 -4.30 10.62 32.61
CA ARG A 110 -4.42 11.16 31.26
C ARG A 110 -5.36 10.32 30.42
N GLU A 111 -6.30 10.96 29.73
CA GLU A 111 -7.11 10.28 28.71
C GLU A 111 -6.27 9.91 27.50
N ARG A 112 -6.54 8.73 26.93
CA ARG A 112 -5.87 8.18 25.76
C ARG A 112 -6.89 7.51 24.84
N THR A 113 -6.70 7.73 23.55
CA THR A 113 -7.26 6.93 22.47
C THR A 113 -6.18 6.00 21.94
N SER A 114 -6.57 4.75 21.75
CA SER A 114 -5.73 3.76 21.08
C SER A 114 -6.51 2.99 20.04
N TYR A 115 -5.79 2.54 19.01
CA TYR A 115 -6.32 1.66 17.98
C TYR A 115 -5.59 0.33 17.99
N GLY A 116 -6.31 -0.73 17.67
CA GLY A 116 -5.76 -2.01 17.25
C GLY A 116 -6.18 -2.29 15.82
N CYS A 117 -5.30 -2.88 15.01
CA CYS A 117 -5.66 -3.36 13.69
C CYS A 117 -5.15 -4.78 13.47
N GLY A 118 -6.03 -5.64 12.96
CA GLY A 118 -5.74 -7.05 12.73
C GLY A 118 -6.25 -7.52 11.37
N PHE A 119 -5.49 -8.46 10.81
CA PHE A 119 -5.78 -9.11 9.53
C PHE A 119 -5.94 -10.61 9.74
N SER A 120 -6.85 -11.25 9.01
CA SER A 120 -6.98 -12.72 8.97
C SER A 120 -7.57 -13.17 7.64
N ASN A 121 -6.97 -14.16 6.99
CA ASN A 121 -7.53 -14.79 5.79
C ASN A 121 -8.63 -15.83 6.11
N GLN A 122 -8.90 -16.12 7.39
CA GLN A 122 -9.82 -17.17 7.80
C GLN A 122 -11.20 -16.64 8.18
N SER A 123 -11.26 -15.59 9.01
CA SER A 123 -12.52 -15.10 9.55
C SER A 123 -12.42 -13.67 10.10
N PRO A 124 -13.55 -12.95 10.21
CA PRO A 124 -13.59 -11.64 10.87
C PRO A 124 -13.22 -11.74 12.35
N ALA A 125 -13.65 -12.80 13.05
CA ALA A 125 -13.30 -13.01 14.46
C ALA A 125 -11.79 -13.23 14.66
N GLY A 126 -11.12 -13.90 13.71
CA GLY A 126 -9.67 -14.02 13.71
C GLY A 126 -8.98 -12.68 13.51
N ALA A 127 -9.49 -11.83 12.61
CA ALA A 127 -8.97 -10.48 12.41
C ALA A 127 -9.17 -9.59 13.64
N GLU A 128 -10.32 -9.70 14.32
CA GLU A 128 -10.60 -8.98 15.58
C GLU A 128 -9.69 -9.42 16.72
N SER A 129 -9.47 -10.73 16.88
CA SER A 129 -8.49 -11.27 17.83
C SER A 129 -7.07 -10.73 17.57
N ASN A 130 -6.66 -10.67 16.30
CA ASN A 130 -5.39 -10.05 15.91
C ASN A 130 -5.35 -8.54 16.18
N ALA A 131 -6.48 -7.84 16.02
CA ALA A 131 -6.60 -6.42 16.35
C ALA A 131 -6.45 -6.19 17.86
N LEU A 132 -7.00 -7.07 18.70
CA LEU A 132 -6.81 -7.04 20.16
C LEU A 132 -5.37 -7.28 20.58
N LEU A 133 -4.71 -8.28 19.98
CA LEU A 133 -3.28 -8.52 20.23
C LEU A 133 -2.46 -7.27 19.86
N ASN A 134 -2.74 -6.68 18.70
CA ASN A 134 -2.11 -5.44 18.26
C ASN A 134 -2.37 -4.29 19.26
N LEU A 135 -3.60 -4.09 19.71
CA LEU A 135 -3.94 -3.06 20.70
C LEU A 135 -3.12 -3.22 21.99
N ARG A 136 -3.03 -4.45 22.52
CA ARG A 136 -2.25 -4.76 23.74
C ARG A 136 -0.76 -4.43 23.56
N THR A 137 -0.19 -4.71 22.38
CA THR A 137 1.23 -4.42 22.08
C THR A 137 1.54 -2.93 22.16
N TYR A 138 0.64 -2.07 21.66
CA TYR A 138 0.90 -0.63 21.52
C TYR A 138 0.26 0.23 22.62
N SER A 139 -0.53 -0.36 23.52
CA SER A 139 -1.31 0.37 24.53
C SER A 139 -1.15 -0.26 25.92
N TRP A 140 0.04 -0.15 26.51
CA TRP A 140 0.37 -0.84 27.78
C TRP A 140 -0.50 -0.45 28.97
N GLY A 141 -1.13 0.74 28.92
CA GLY A 141 -2.07 1.19 29.95
C GLY A 141 -3.50 0.67 29.78
N TRP A 142 -3.83 0.07 28.64
CA TRP A 142 -5.14 -0.51 28.40
C TRP A 142 -5.28 -1.87 29.09
N LYS A 143 -6.50 -2.20 29.51
CA LYS A 143 -6.88 -3.48 30.11
C LYS A 143 -8.17 -3.96 29.47
N GLU A 144 -8.34 -5.28 29.37
CA GLU A 144 -9.52 -5.88 28.75
C GLU A 144 -10.84 -5.44 29.38
N SER A 145 -10.85 -5.21 30.70
CA SER A 145 -12.02 -4.72 31.43
C SER A 145 -12.51 -3.33 31.00
N ILE A 146 -11.70 -2.56 30.27
CA ILE A 146 -12.07 -1.25 29.72
C ILE A 146 -12.89 -1.42 28.43
N GLY A 147 -12.69 -2.54 27.73
CA GLY A 147 -13.34 -2.80 26.46
C GLY A 147 -12.78 -1.97 25.30
N TYR A 148 -13.44 -2.13 24.17
CA TYR A 148 -13.15 -1.49 22.90
C TYR A 148 -14.40 -1.53 22.01
N GLU A 149 -14.36 -0.77 20.92
CA GLU A 149 -15.37 -0.76 19.87
C GLU A 149 -14.72 -1.18 18.55
N VAL A 150 -15.39 -2.03 17.77
CA VAL A 150 -15.02 -2.28 16.37
C VAL A 150 -15.51 -1.10 15.54
N ILE A 151 -14.58 -0.31 14.99
CA ILE A 151 -14.90 0.89 14.20
C ILE A 151 -14.76 0.68 12.69
N GLU A 152 -14.12 -0.41 12.28
CA GLU A 152 -13.99 -0.77 10.87
C GLU A 152 -13.99 -2.29 10.73
N LYS A 153 -14.70 -2.78 9.71
CA LYS A 153 -14.73 -4.18 9.31
C LYS A 153 -14.79 -4.26 7.80
N HIS A 154 -13.72 -4.77 7.21
CA HIS A 154 -13.58 -4.84 5.77
C HIS A 154 -13.13 -6.23 5.32
N GLN A 155 -13.71 -6.73 4.24
CA GLN A 155 -13.25 -7.92 3.53
C GLN A 155 -12.60 -7.49 2.22
N TYR A 156 -11.43 -8.04 1.92
CA TYR A 156 -10.67 -7.77 0.70
C TYR A 156 -10.19 -9.05 0.05
#